data_AF-T1BPL5-F1
#
_entry.id   AF-T1BPL5-F1
#
_cell.length_a   1.000
_cell.length_b   1.000
_cell.length_c   1.000
_cell.angle_alpha   90.00
_cell.angle_beta   90.00
_cell.angle_gamma   90.00
#
_symmetry.space_group_name_H-M   'P 1'
#
loop_
_entity.id
_entity.type
_entity.pdbx_description
1 polymer ?
#
loop_
_entity_poly.entity_id
_entity_poly.type
_entity_poly.pdbx_seq_one_letter_code
_entity_poly.pdbx_strand_id
1 'polypeptide(L)' 'MNAEIKKRIQEGRWESVGGMWVEPDLNMPDGESQVRQLLVGQRTFQQLYGVTTRIGWNPDSFGYDWQLPQ' A
#
# COMPACT_ATOMS: atom_id res chain seq x y z
N MET A 1 -11.35 15.41 -9.83
CA MET A 1 -11.06 14.81 -8.50
C MET A 1 -9.59 14.37 -8.37
N ASN A 2 -9.06 13.50 -9.24
CA ASN A 2 -7.67 13.02 -9.14
C ASN A 2 -6.57 14.09 -9.25
N ALA A 3 -6.78 15.18 -10.01
CA ALA A 3 -5.76 16.21 -10.19
C ALA A 3 -5.41 16.96 -8.88
N GLU A 4 -6.42 17.27 -8.04
CA GLU A 4 -6.19 17.94 -6.76
C GLU A 4 -5.47 17.01 -5.77
N ILE A 5 -5.82 15.73 -5.74
CA ILE A 5 -5.12 14.72 -4.92
C ILE A 5 -3.64 14.65 -5.32
N LYS A 6 -3.36 14.52 -6.62
CA LYS A 6 -1.99 14.48 -7.13
C LYS A 6 -1.20 15.73 -6.76
N LYS A 7 -1.83 16.91 -6.84
CA LYS A 7 -1.24 18.18 -6.40
C LYS A 7 -0.88 18.16 -4.91
N ARG A 8 -1.80 17.73 -4.03
CA ARG A 8 -1.51 17.68 -2.57
C ARG A 8 -0.40 16.69 -2.20
N ILE A 9 -0.32 15.57 -2.93
CA ILE A 9 0.78 14.60 -2.78
C ILE A 9 2.11 15.24 -3.22
N GLN A 10 2.14 15.92 -4.37
CA GLN A 10 3.35 16.60 -4.87
C GLN A 10 3.80 17.77 -3.97
N GLU A 11 2.86 18.47 -3.35
CA GLU A 11 3.13 19.51 -2.33
C GLU A 11 3.66 18.92 -1.01
N GLY A 12 3.67 17.59 -0.84
CA GLY A 12 4.06 16.93 0.41
C GLY A 12 3.07 17.12 1.56
N ARG A 13 1.85 17.60 1.26
CA ARG A 13 0.81 17.80 2.29
C ARG A 13 0.09 16.50 2.64
N TRP A 14 0.02 15.60 1.67
CA TRP A 14 -0.63 14.29 1.79
C TRP A 14 0.42 13.21 1.57
N GLU A 15 0.53 12.30 2.55
CA GLU A 15 1.41 11.14 2.48
C GLU A 15 0.62 9.89 2.08
N SER A 16 1.13 9.14 1.10
CA SER A 16 0.60 7.84 0.73
C SER A 16 1.16 6.76 1.65
N VAL A 17 0.29 5.96 2.25
CA VAL A 17 0.62 4.86 3.17
C VAL A 17 -0.05 3.55 2.73
N GLY A 18 0.34 2.41 3.33
CA GLY A 18 -0.17 1.08 2.99
C GLY A 18 0.67 0.42 1.90
N GLY A 19 0.59 0.95 0.67
CA GLY A 19 1.36 0.46 -0.47
C GLY A 19 0.93 -0.92 -1.01
N MET A 20 -0.01 -1.59 -0.33
CA MET A 20 -0.74 -2.75 -0.80
C MET A 20 -1.92 -2.31 -1.69
N TRP A 21 -2.46 -3.24 -2.48
CA TRP A 21 -3.58 -2.96 -3.38
C TRP A 21 -4.89 -2.68 -2.62
N VAL A 22 -5.12 -3.41 -1.53
CA VAL A 22 -6.13 -3.13 -0.52
C VAL A 22 -5.47 -3.20 0.87
N GLU A 23 -6.28 -3.21 1.93
CA GLU A 23 -5.87 -3.59 3.28
C GLU A 23 -6.21 -5.09 3.47
N PRO A 24 -5.34 -6.04 3.06
CA PRO A 24 -5.67 -7.46 3.04
C PRO A 24 -5.59 -8.08 4.43
N ASP A 25 -6.30 -9.20 4.62
CA ASP A 25 -5.99 -10.13 5.70
C ASP A 25 -4.55 -10.68 5.52
N LEU A 26 -3.84 -10.86 6.63
CA LEU A 26 -2.42 -11.24 6.65
C LEU A 26 -2.17 -12.61 7.30
N ASN A 27 -3.22 -13.41 7.52
CA ASN A 27 -3.11 -14.77 8.08
C ASN A 27 -3.51 -15.86 7.07
N MET A 28 -4.56 -15.61 6.28
CA MET A 28 -5.19 -16.58 5.40
C MET A 28 -4.55 -16.64 4.00
N PRO A 29 -4.21 -15.50 3.34
CA PRO A 29 -3.58 -15.55 2.03
C PRO A 29 -2.15 -16.09 2.11
N ASP A 30 -1.74 -16.80 1.06
CA ASP A 30 -0.37 -17.28 0.92
C ASP A 30 0.62 -16.13 0.67
N GLY A 31 1.91 -16.45 0.78
CA GLY A 31 2.99 -15.46 0.59
C GLY A 31 2.98 -14.83 -0.81
N GLU A 32 2.65 -15.59 -1.86
CA GLU A 32 2.55 -15.02 -3.22
C GLU A 32 1.39 -14.01 -3.30
N SER A 33 0.24 -14.28 -2.69
CA SER A 33 -0.86 -13.31 -2.62
C SER A 33 -0.43 -12.03 -1.91
N GLN A 34 0.31 -12.13 -0.79
CA GLN A 34 0.82 -10.95 -0.08
C GLN A 34 1.81 -10.16 -0.94
N VAL A 35 2.73 -10.83 -1.64
CA VAL A 35 3.65 -10.19 -2.60
C VAL A 35 2.87 -9.50 -3.73
N ARG A 36 1.79 -10.10 -4.23
CA ARG A 36 0.94 -9.50 -5.26
C ARG A 36 0.22 -8.24 -4.77
N GLN A 37 -0.24 -8.22 -3.51
CA GLN A 37 -0.84 -7.03 -2.89
C GLN A 37 0.15 -5.85 -2.95
N LEU A 38 1.39 -6.07 -2.52
CA LEU A 38 2.45 -5.06 -2.57
C LEU A 38 2.82 -4.68 -4.01
N LEU A 39 3.01 -5.66 -4.89
CA LEU A 39 3.44 -5.42 -6.27
C LEU A 39 2.44 -4.57 -7.05
N VAL A 40 1.15 -4.92 -6.95
CA VAL A 40 0.09 -4.20 -7.66
C VAL A 40 -0.12 -2.83 -7.02
N GLY A 41 -0.23 -2.75 -5.70
CA GLY A 41 -0.39 -1.49 -4.97
C GLY A 41 0.68 -0.48 -5.31
N GLN A 42 1.96 -0.84 -5.15
CA GLN A 42 3.10 0.04 -5.43
C GLN A 42 3.15 0.50 -6.89
N ARG A 43 2.91 -0.40 -7.86
CA ARG A 43 2.86 -0.02 -9.28
C ARG A 43 1.76 0.98 -9.57
N THR A 44 0.59 0.83 -8.94
CA THR A 44 -0.51 1.77 -9.10
C THR A 44 -0.20 3.13 -8.51
N PHE A 45 0.37 3.22 -7.31
CA PHE A 45 0.83 4.50 -6.74
C PHE A 45 1.87 5.19 -7.64
N GLN A 46 2.81 4.41 -8.17
CA GLN A 46 3.83 4.93 -9.08
C GLN A 46 3.20 5.46 -10.40
N GLN A 47 2.25 4.73 -10.98
CA GLN A 47 1.60 5.12 -12.23
C GLN A 47 0.69 6.35 -12.06
N LEU A 48 -0.10 6.41 -11.00
CA LEU A 48 -1.07 7.48 -10.78
C LEU A 48 -0.41 8.76 -10.26
N TYR A 49 0.45 8.61 -9.25
CA TYR A 49 0.95 9.72 -8.46
C TYR A 49 2.47 9.93 -8.57
N GLY A 50 3.20 8.97 -9.14
CA GLY A 50 4.66 9.06 -9.28
C GLY A 50 5.41 8.83 -7.97
N VAL A 51 4.78 8.19 -7.00
CA VAL A 51 5.33 7.96 -5.66
C VAL A 51 5.40 6.47 -5.35
N THR A 52 6.39 6.11 -4.52
CA THR A 52 6.51 4.79 -3.91
C THR A 52 6.17 4.93 -2.43
N THR A 53 5.21 4.13 -1.96
CA THR A 53 4.78 4.16 -0.57
C THR A 53 5.83 3.47 0.31
N ARG A 54 6.28 4.13 1.38
CA ARG A 54 7.35 3.62 2.27
C ARG A 54 6.86 3.16 3.64
N ILE A 55 5.59 3.42 3.95
CA ILE A 55 4.98 3.11 5.24
C ILE A 55 3.94 2.01 5.01
N GLY A 56 4.15 0.85 5.64
CA GLY A 56 3.11 -0.17 5.74
C GLY A 56 1.99 0.29 6.68
N TRP A 57 0.74 0.15 6.25
CA TRP A 57 -0.44 0.56 6.99
C TRP A 57 -1.54 -0.47 6.80
N ASN A 58 -1.87 -1.20 7.86
CA ASN A 58 -2.85 -2.28 7.83
C ASN A 58 -3.55 -2.47 9.20
N PRO A 59 -4.03 -1.38 9.84
CA PRO A 59 -4.52 -1.41 11.23
C PRO A 59 -5.74 -2.30 11.48
N ASP A 60 -6.54 -2.61 10.46
CA ASP A 60 -7.81 -3.34 10.58
C ASP A 60 -7.71 -4.81 10.13
N SER A 61 -6.52 -5.40 10.18
CA SER A 61 -6.35 -6.85 10.06
C SER A 61 -6.43 -7.57 11.39
N PHE A 62 -7.08 -8.73 11.37
CA PHE A 62 -7.24 -9.61 12.53
C PHE A 62 -6.02 -10.52 12.74
N GLY A 63 -4.85 -9.90 12.90
CA GLY A 63 -3.56 -10.57 13.12
C GLY A 63 -2.63 -10.53 11.91
N TYR A 64 -1.41 -11.00 12.13
CA TYR A 64 -0.30 -10.97 11.17
C TYR A 64 0.42 -12.30 11.24
N ASP A 65 0.75 -12.88 10.10
CA ASP A 65 1.59 -14.06 10.07
C ASP A 65 3.04 -13.77 10.51
N TRP A 66 3.80 -14.83 10.75
CA TRP A 66 5.18 -14.75 11.23
C TRP A 66 6.19 -14.29 10.16
N GLN A 67 5.77 -14.17 8.90
CA GLN A 67 6.63 -13.69 7.82
C GLN A 67 6.67 -12.16 7.77
N LEU A 68 5.85 -11.45 8.56
CA LEU A 68 5.82 -10.00 8.62
C LEU A 68 6.34 -9.45 9.97
N PRO A 69 7.27 -8.48 9.95
CA PRO A 69 8.08 -8.06 8.80
C PRO A 69 9.13 -9.13 8.43
N GLN A 70 9.43 -9.30 7.13
CA GLN A 70 10.51 -10.13 6.60
C GLN A 70 11.83 -9.34 6.57
#